data_AF-A0A960A385-F1
#
_entry.id   AF-A0A960A385-F1
#
_cell.length_a   1.000
_cell.length_b   1.000
_cell.length_c   1.000
_cell.angle_alpha   90.00
_cell.angle_beta   90.00
_cell.angle_gamma   90.00
#
_symmetry.space_group_name_H-M   'P 1'
#
loop_
_entity.id
_entity.type
_entity.pdbx_description
1 polymer ?
#
loop_
_entity_poly.entity_id
_entity_poly.type
_entity_poly.pdbx_seq_one_letter_code
_entity_poly.pdbx_strand_id
1 'polypeptide(L)' 'MTMPLGGWELAIVLVVALLLFGGSRLAGVGKGVGRSIREFKEEVKSADSKPEVVDAEIVQPEIDRDKPAS' A
#
# COMPACT_ATOMS: atom_id res chain seq x y z
N MET A 1 0.24 -41.92 -12.17
CA MET A 1 0.80 -41.24 -10.99
C MET A 1 1.49 -39.96 -11.47
N THR A 2 0.71 -38.95 -11.83
CA THR A 2 1.21 -37.66 -12.33
C THR A 2 0.80 -36.60 -11.31
N MET A 3 1.72 -36.26 -10.40
CA MET A 3 1.54 -35.05 -9.59
C MET A 3 1.52 -33.85 -10.53
N PRO A 4 0.71 -32.80 -10.25
CA PRO A 4 0.64 -31.62 -11.10
C PRO A 4 2.01 -30.94 -11.13
N LEU A 5 2.68 -31.05 -12.28
CA LEU A 5 4.09 -30.71 -12.48
C LEU A 5 4.40 -29.21 -12.28
N GLY A 6 3.39 -28.33 -12.31
CA GLY A 6 3.64 -26.89 -12.37
C GLY A 6 4.32 -26.27 -11.13
N GLY A 7 4.08 -26.79 -9.93
CA GLY A 7 4.65 -26.18 -8.71
C GLY A 7 6.13 -26.49 -8.48
N TRP A 8 6.51 -27.75 -8.72
CA TRP A 8 7.86 -28.23 -8.43
C TRP A 8 8.88 -27.75 -9.47
N GLU A 9 8.48 -27.67 -10.75
CA GLU A 9 9.32 -27.13 -11.83
C GLU A 9 9.67 -25.66 -11.56
N LEU A 10 8.69 -24.85 -11.14
CA LEU A 10 8.90 -23.44 -10.81
C LEU A 10 9.88 -23.28 -9.63
N ALA A 11 9.77 -24.14 -8.62
CA ALA A 11 10.68 -24.14 -7.48
C ALA A 11 12.12 -24.45 -7.89
N ILE A 12 12.34 -25.43 -8.77
CA ILE A 12 13.67 -25.76 -9.29
C ILE A 12 14.26 -24.58 -10.07
N VAL A 13 13.48 -23.96 -10.97
CA VAL A 13 13.93 -22.79 -11.74
C VAL A 13 14.29 -21.63 -10.80
N LEU A 14 13.50 -21.41 -9.75
CA LEU A 14 13.78 -20.38 -8.74
C LEU A 14 15.10 -20.66 -8.01
N VAL A 15 15.37 -21.92 -7.64
CA VAL A 15 16.64 -22.31 -7.00
C VAL A 15 17.82 -22.08 -7.94
N VAL A 16 17.72 -22.48 -9.21
CA VAL A 16 18.78 -22.24 -10.21
C VAL A 16 19.00 -20.74 -10.42
N ALA A 17 17.94 -19.94 -10.54
CA ALA A 17 18.02 -18.49 -10.63
C ALA A 17 18.68 -17.87 -9.39
N LEU A 18 18.36 -18.35 -8.18
CA LEU A 18 19.00 -17.90 -6.95
C LEU A 18 20.49 -18.25 -6.89
N LEU A 19 20.92 -19.37 -7.47
CA LEU A 19 22.34 -19.73 -7.57
C LEU A 19 23.09 -18.83 -8.57
N LEU A 20 22.46 -18.49 -9.71
CA LEU A 20 23.06 -17.63 -10.74
C LEU A 20 23.11 -16.16 -10.34
N PHE A 21 21.99 -15.62 -9.86
CA PHE A 21 21.84 -14.21 -9.52
C PHE A 21 22.19 -13.89 -8.06
N GLY A 22 22.14 -14.89 -7.18
CA GLY A 22 22.24 -14.72 -5.73
C GLY A 22 20.94 -14.20 -5.10
N GLY A 23 20.65 -14.63 -3.87
CA GLY A 23 19.49 -14.15 -3.11
C GLY A 23 19.47 -12.63 -2.91
N SER A 24 20.64 -11.99 -2.78
CA SER A 24 20.73 -10.54 -2.56
C SER A 24 20.31 -9.70 -3.77
N ARG A 25 20.63 -10.12 -5.00
CA ARG A 25 20.22 -9.39 -6.21
C ARG A 25 18.72 -9.51 -6.45
N LEU A 26 18.18 -10.72 -6.32
CA LEU A 26 16.74 -10.96 -6.49
C LEU A 26 15.92 -10.24 -5.40
N ALA A 27 16.39 -10.26 -4.15
CA ALA A 27 15.76 -9.52 -3.06
C ALA A 27 15.86 -8.00 -3.26
N GLY A 28 16.98 -7.49 -3.81
CA GLY A 28 17.13 -6.08 -4.15
C GLY A 28 16.12 -5.62 -5.18
N VAL A 29 15.99 -6.35 -6.29
CA VAL A 29 15.00 -6.07 -7.35
C VAL A 29 13.57 -6.21 -6.81
N GLY A 30 13.28 -7.28 -6.08
CA GLY A 30 11.95 -7.53 -5.50
C GLY A 30 11.51 -6.43 -4.51
N LYS A 31 12.43 -5.89 -3.70
CA LYS A 31 12.14 -4.75 -2.81
C LYS A 31 11.80 -3.49 -3.58
N GLY A 32 12.50 -3.21 -4.67
CA GLY A 32 12.22 -2.05 -5.55
C GLY A 32 10.85 -2.17 -6.22
N VAL A 33 10.62 -3.30 -6.90
CA VAL A 33 9.34 -3.59 -7.58
C VAL A 33 8.17 -3.61 -6.59
N GLY A 34 8.34 -4.23 -5.42
CA GLY A 34 7.29 -4.29 -4.40
C GLY A 34 6.91 -2.92 -3.84
N ARG A 35 7.89 -2.01 -3.70
CA ARG A 35 7.60 -0.63 -3.28
C ARG A 35 6.81 0.12 -4.34
N SER A 36 7.23 0.05 -5.61
CA SER A 36 6.51 0.71 -6.71
C SER A 36 5.09 0.19 -6.88
N ILE A 37 4.87 -1.13 -6.75
CA ILE A 37 3.52 -1.72 -6.81
C ILE A 37 2.67 -1.24 -5.63
N ARG A 38 3.25 -1.11 -4.43
CA ARG A 38 2.54 -0.63 -3.24
C ARG A 38 2.10 0.82 -3.41
N GLU A 39 3.01 1.70 -3.82
CA GLU A 39 2.71 3.12 -4.07
C GLU A 39 1.64 3.26 -5.15
N PHE A 40 1.77 2.53 -6.27
CA PHE A 40 0.76 2.49 -7.32
C PHE A 40 -0.61 2.04 -6.80
N LYS A 41 -0.66 1.01 -5.95
CA LYS A 41 -1.90 0.51 -5.38
C LYS A 41 -2.52 1.52 -4.39
N GLU A 42 -1.71 2.23 -3.62
CA GLU A 42 -2.17 3.29 -2.71
C GLU A 42 -2.77 4.46 -3.51
N GLU A 43 -2.10 4.94 -4.55
CA GLU A 43 -2.61 6.00 -5.44
C GLU A 43 -3.91 5.60 -6.15
N VAL A 44 -3.98 4.39 -6.71
CA VAL A 44 -5.20 3.89 -7.37
C VAL A 44 -6.35 3.78 -6.36
N LYS A 45 -6.09 3.35 -5.13
CA LYS A 45 -7.11 3.26 -4.09
C LYS A 45 -7.59 4.64 -3.63
N SER A 46 -6.70 5.61 -3.53
CA SER A 46 -7.02 7.02 -3.23
C SER A 46 -7.77 7.70 -4.37
N ALA A 47 -7.51 7.33 -5.63
CA ALA A 47 -8.26 7.83 -6.78
C ALA A 47 -9.70 7.27 -6.86
N ASP A 48 -9.90 6.01 -6.43
CA ASP A 48 -11.21 5.37 -6.40
C ASP A 48 -12.05 5.78 -5.17
N SER A 49 -11.37 6.13 -4.06
CA SER A 49 -12.02 6.63 -2.85
C SER A 49 -12.25 8.13 -2.94
N LYS A 50 -13.48 8.52 -3.33
CA LYS A 50 -14.02 9.90 -3.23
C LYS A 50 -13.61 10.51 -1.86
N PRO A 51 -13.14 11.77 -1.79
CA PRO A 51 -12.46 12.30 -0.62
C PRO A 51 -13.32 12.11 0.64
N GLU A 52 -12.78 11.42 1.63
CA GLU A 52 -13.24 11.58 3.01
C GLU A 52 -13.00 13.04 3.36
N VAL A 53 -14.09 13.80 3.37
CA VAL A 53 -14.18 15.09 4.05
C VAL A 53 -13.77 14.83 5.50
N VAL A 54 -12.51 15.10 5.80
CA VAL A 54 -12.08 15.36 7.18
C VAL A 54 -12.97 16.48 7.67
N ASP A 55 -13.88 16.12 8.57
CA ASP A 55 -14.74 17.02 9.31
C ASP A 55 -13.90 18.18 9.84
N ALA A 56 -13.99 19.32 9.16
CA ALA A 56 -13.58 20.60 9.73
C ALA A 56 -14.55 20.86 10.88
N GLU A 57 -14.08 20.51 12.08
CA GLU A 57 -14.68 20.85 13.35
C GLU A 57 -15.22 22.28 13.31
N ILE A 58 -16.53 22.41 13.53
CA ILE A 58 -17.27 23.66 13.58
C ILE A 58 -16.63 24.51 14.68
N VAL A 59 -15.84 25.52 14.29
CA VAL A 59 -15.55 26.68 15.12
C VAL A 59 -16.90 27.37 15.34
N GLN A 60 -17.57 27.06 16.45
CA GLN A 60 -18.68 27.85 16.93
C GLN A 60 -18.13 29.24 17.29
N PRO A 61 -18.53 30.33 16.62
CA PRO A 61 -18.40 31.63 17.25
C PRO A 61 -19.35 31.59 18.44
N GLU A 62 -18.80 31.43 19.64
CA GLU A 62 -19.50 31.78 20.88
C GLU A 62 -19.89 33.25 20.74
N ILE A 63 -21.14 33.48 20.32
CA ILE A 63 -21.76 34.80 20.31
C ILE A 63 -21.91 35.17 21.78
N ASP A 64 -20.91 35.91 22.22
CA ASP A 64 -20.90 36.75 23.41
C ASP A 64 -22.22 37.55 23.42
N ARG A 65 -23.23 36.99 24.10
CA ARG A 65 -24.40 37.75 24.51
C ARG A 65 -24.01 38.47 25.77
N ASP A 66 -23.25 39.54 25.54
CA ASP A 66 -23.02 40.58 26.51
C ASP A 66 -24.37 41.03 27.08
N LYS A 67 -24.31 41.20 28.38
CA LYS A 67 -25.36 41.43 29.34
C LYS A 67 -25.99 42.81 29.13
N PRO A 68 -27.33 42.92 29.06
CA PRO A 68 -28.04 44.04 29.65
C PRO A 68 -28.65 43.55 30.96
N ALA A 69 -28.02 43.78 32.11
CA ALA A 69 -28.11 45.02 32.89
C ALA A 69 -29.56 45.28 33.34
N SER A 70 -29.77 45.05 34.64
CA SER A 70 -30.83 45.56 35.53
C SER A 70 -32.26 45.73 35.01
#